data_AF-A0A3M1WJL2-F1
#
_entry.id   AF-A0A3M1WJL2-F1
#
_cell.length_a   1.000
_cell.length_b   1.000
_cell.length_c   1.000
_cell.angle_alpha   90.00
_cell.angle_beta   90.00
_cell.angle_gamma   90.00
#
_symmetry.space_group_name_H-M   'P 1'
#
loop_
_entity.id
_entity.type
_entity.pdbx_description
1 polymer ?
#
loop_
_entity_poly.entity_id
_entity_poly.type
_entity_poly.pdbx_seq_one_letter_code
_entity_poly.pdbx_strand_id
1 'polypeptide(L)'
;MAWFCLQTLSIRSWLIASLLLSACHPSEIRWETTFQPASTYASPRAADLDGDGIKEILLCGGGAAEGEASPHGLLALDGLQGNLLWSLPCRNQMTGSPLVLQTPEGPYPLRDP
;
A
#
# COMPACT_ATOMS: atom_id res chain seq x y z
N MET A 1 25.54 -12.93 50.62
CA MET A 1 24.25 -13.15 49.92
C MET A 1 23.69 -11.91 49.21
N ALA A 2 23.97 -10.67 49.63
CA ALA A 2 23.45 -9.46 48.94
C ALA A 2 24.04 -9.19 47.54
N TRP A 3 25.23 -9.72 47.24
CA TRP A 3 25.96 -9.48 45.98
C TRP A 3 25.32 -10.14 44.74
N PHE A 4 24.59 -11.24 44.91
CA PHE A 4 23.87 -11.89 43.80
C PHE A 4 22.57 -11.17 43.43
N CYS A 5 21.95 -10.45 44.38
CA CYS A 5 20.69 -9.74 44.17
C CYS A 5 20.87 -8.54 43.22
N LEU A 6 21.95 -7.76 43.39
CA LEU A 6 22.25 -6.57 42.60
C LEU A 6 22.55 -6.87 41.12
N GLN A 7 23.16 -8.02 40.80
CA GLN A 7 23.43 -8.40 39.41
C GLN A 7 22.14 -8.73 38.62
N THR A 8 21.12 -9.29 39.29
CA THR A 8 19.84 -9.64 38.65
C THR A 8 18.93 -8.44 38.38
N LEU A 9 19.02 -7.37 39.19
CA LEU A 9 18.31 -6.11 38.93
C LEU A 9 18.86 -5.34 37.72
N SER A 10 20.17 -5.41 37.51
CA SER A 10 20.84 -4.82 36.34
C SER A 10 20.34 -5.48 35.05
N ILE A 11 20.43 -6.81 34.95
CA ILE A 11 20.06 -7.57 33.74
C ILE A 11 18.58 -7.39 33.39
N ARG A 12 17.68 -7.37 34.38
CA ARG A 12 16.25 -7.11 34.16
C ARG A 12 15.98 -5.70 33.64
N SER A 13 16.72 -4.69 34.12
CA SER A 13 16.60 -3.32 33.60
C SER A 13 17.09 -3.21 32.16
N TRP A 14 18.16 -3.90 31.79
CA TRP A 14 18.65 -3.95 30.41
C TRP A 14 17.68 -4.67 29.46
N LEU A 15 17.05 -5.77 29.90
CA LEU A 15 16.04 -6.49 29.11
C LEU A 15 14.77 -5.66 28.91
N ILE A 16 14.31 -4.95 29.94
CA ILE A 16 13.16 -4.04 29.84
C ILE A 16 13.50 -2.85 28.93
N ALA A 17 14.70 -2.26 29.06
CA ALA A 17 15.16 -1.19 28.19
C ALA A 17 15.26 -1.64 26.72
N SER A 18 15.77 -2.85 26.46
CA SER A 18 15.82 -3.45 25.12
C SER A 18 14.42 -3.70 24.54
N LEU A 19 13.45 -4.15 25.35
CA LEU A 19 12.06 -4.31 24.92
C LEU A 19 11.41 -2.96 24.58
N LEU A 20 11.69 -1.92 25.37
CA LEU A 20 11.18 -0.57 25.16
C LEU A 20 11.81 0.12 23.93
N LEU A 21 13.08 -0.19 23.61
CA LEU A 21 13.77 0.32 22.42
C LEU A 21 13.26 -0.30 21.11
N SER A 22 12.83 -1.57 21.11
CA SER A 22 12.20 -2.21 19.93
C SER A 22 10.78 -1.74 19.63
N ALA A 23 10.08 -1.13 20.60
CA ALA A 23 8.70 -0.68 20.42
C ALA A 23 8.57 0.61 19.59
N CYS A 24 9.68 1.31 19.34
CA CYS A 24 9.70 2.56 18.58
C CYS A 24 10.47 2.35 17.27
N HIS A 25 9.90 1.58 16.35
CA HIS A 25 10.36 1.62 14.97
C HIS A 25 9.75 2.84 14.27
N PRO A 26 10.55 3.75 13.70
CA PRO A 26 10.01 4.79 12.83
C PRO A 26 9.28 4.11 11.67
N SER A 27 8.15 4.68 11.25
CA SER A 27 7.47 4.22 10.05
C SER A 27 8.39 4.43 8.84
N GLU A 28 8.97 3.35 8.35
CA GLU A 28 9.77 3.35 7.12
C GLU A 28 8.83 3.30 5.91
N ILE A 29 9.17 4.07 4.88
CA ILE A 29 8.48 3.97 3.59
C ILE A 29 8.78 2.58 3.03
N ARG A 30 7.74 1.74 2.89
CA ARG A 30 7.89 0.37 2.37
C ARG A 30 8.21 0.37 0.87
N TRP A 31 7.55 1.22 0.11
CA TRP A 31 7.75 1.39 -1.32
C TRP A 31 7.23 2.76 -1.75
N GLU A 32 7.75 3.25 -2.88
CA GLU A 32 7.32 4.48 -3.54
C GLU A 32 7.38 4.26 -5.05
N THR A 33 6.29 4.60 -5.74
CA THR A 33 6.19 4.50 -7.19
C THR A 33 5.64 5.80 -7.75
N THR A 34 6.29 6.34 -8.78
CA THR A 34 5.91 7.61 -9.40
C THR A 34 5.34 7.38 -10.80
N PHE A 35 4.20 8.01 -11.09
CA PHE A 35 3.56 8.01 -12.40
C PHE A 35 3.61 9.41 -13.01
N GLN A 36 3.36 9.51 -14.33
CA GLN A 36 3.26 10.81 -14.98
C GLN A 36 2.16 11.68 -14.32
N PRO A 37 2.23 13.02 -14.46
CA PRO A 37 1.33 13.93 -13.78
C PRO A 37 -0.14 13.58 -14.09
N ALA A 38 -0.79 13.00 -13.10
CA ALA A 38 -2.20 12.69 -13.11
C ALA A 38 -2.83 13.51 -12.00
N SER A 39 -3.71 14.44 -12.37
CA SER A 39 -4.56 15.09 -11.37
C SER A 39 -5.51 14.02 -10.80
N THR A 40 -5.44 13.77 -9.50
CA THR A 40 -6.34 12.84 -8.81
C THR A 40 -7.07 13.53 -7.67
N TYR A 41 -8.38 13.37 -7.66
CA TYR A 41 -9.27 13.77 -6.56
C TYR A 41 -9.93 12.55 -5.89
N ALA A 42 -9.65 11.37 -6.43
CA ALA A 42 -10.23 10.11 -5.98
C ALA A 42 -9.42 9.56 -4.81
N SER A 43 -10.10 8.83 -3.91
CA SER A 43 -9.41 8.12 -2.84
C SER A 43 -8.86 6.78 -3.32
N PRO A 44 -7.68 6.34 -2.86
CA PRO A 44 -7.20 4.98 -3.09
C PRO A 44 -8.18 3.95 -2.53
N ARG A 45 -8.23 2.75 -3.13
CA ARG A 45 -8.91 1.57 -2.57
C ARG A 45 -7.97 0.39 -2.49
N ALA A 46 -7.89 -0.23 -1.32
CA ALA A 46 -7.21 -1.50 -1.13
C ALA A 46 -8.21 -2.67 -1.28
N ALA A 47 -7.89 -3.65 -2.12
CA ALA A 47 -8.67 -4.87 -2.27
C ALA A 47 -7.76 -6.01 -2.77
N ASP A 48 -8.06 -7.23 -2.35
CA ASP A 48 -7.40 -8.44 -2.85
C ASP A 48 -8.07 -8.82 -4.17
N LEU A 49 -7.32 -8.67 -5.27
CA LEU A 49 -7.80 -8.83 -6.65
C LEU A 49 -7.40 -10.19 -7.23
N ASP A 50 -6.30 -10.78 -6.79
CA ASP A 50 -5.77 -12.04 -7.33
C ASP A 50 -5.93 -13.24 -6.36
N GLY A 51 -6.36 -13.00 -5.13
CA GLY A 51 -6.64 -14.01 -4.12
C GLY A 51 -5.40 -14.51 -3.37
N ASP A 52 -4.26 -13.81 -3.44
CA ASP A 52 -3.03 -14.18 -2.74
C ASP A 52 -3.03 -13.79 -1.24
N GLY A 53 -4.03 -13.01 -0.81
CA GLY A 53 -4.21 -12.52 0.56
C GLY A 53 -3.48 -11.21 0.88
N ILE A 54 -2.69 -10.70 -0.05
CA ILE A 54 -2.18 -9.32 -0.07
C ILE A 54 -3.24 -8.47 -0.80
N LYS A 55 -3.32 -7.19 -0.44
CA LYS A 55 -4.29 -6.27 -1.07
C LYS A 55 -3.57 -5.37 -2.03
N GLU A 56 -4.04 -5.34 -3.27
CA GLU A 56 -3.61 -4.39 -4.28
C GLU A 56 -4.21 -3.03 -3.98
N ILE A 57 -3.49 -1.99 -4.40
CA ILE A 57 -3.89 -0.59 -4.26
C ILE A 57 -4.39 -0.09 -5.61
N LEU A 58 -5.67 0.25 -5.66
CA LEU A 58 -6.32 0.89 -6.79
C LEU A 58 -6.26 2.41 -6.65
N LEU A 59 -5.74 3.08 -7.68
CA LEU A 59 -5.66 4.53 -7.78
C LEU A 59 -6.32 5.00 -9.07
N CYS A 60 -7.31 5.89 -8.95
CA CYS A 60 -7.82 6.60 -10.12
C CYS A 60 -6.93 7.81 -10.40
N GLY A 61 -6.64 8.05 -11.67
CA GLY A 61 -5.89 9.22 -12.14
C GLY A 61 -6.60 9.92 -13.31
N GLY A 62 -5.86 10.75 -14.01
CA GLY A 62 -6.38 11.58 -15.08
C GLY A 62 -5.28 12.11 -15.99
N GLY A 63 -5.68 12.93 -16.95
CA GLY A 63 -4.76 13.77 -17.71
C GLY A 63 -4.05 14.79 -16.82
N ALA A 64 -2.96 15.34 -17.36
CA ALA A 64 -2.25 16.45 -16.72
C ALA A 64 -3.14 17.69 -16.69
N ALA A 65 -3.95 17.91 -17.73
CA ALA A 65 -4.97 18.96 -17.80
C ALA A 65 -6.41 18.42 -17.98
N GLU A 66 -7.38 19.31 -17.76
CA GLU A 66 -8.80 19.05 -18.04
C GLU A 66 -9.06 18.73 -19.50
N GLY A 67 -9.79 17.65 -19.74
CA GLY A 67 -10.12 17.16 -21.08
C GLY A 67 -9.03 16.31 -21.74
N GLU A 68 -7.89 16.09 -21.08
CA GLU A 68 -6.81 15.28 -21.64
C GLU A 68 -6.98 13.79 -21.34
N ALA A 69 -6.81 12.99 -22.39
CA ALA A 69 -6.72 11.53 -22.25
C ALA A 69 -5.38 11.14 -21.59
N SER A 70 -5.42 10.06 -20.81
CA SER A 70 -4.26 9.57 -20.07
C SER A 70 -4.24 8.04 -20.04
N PRO A 71 -3.05 7.41 -20.09
CA PRO A 71 -2.92 5.97 -19.84
C PRO A 71 -3.17 5.60 -18.36
N HIS A 72 -3.18 6.59 -17.46
CA HIS A 72 -3.25 6.38 -16.01
C HIS A 72 -4.65 6.68 -15.44
N GLY A 73 -5.70 6.21 -16.10
CA GLY A 73 -7.09 6.42 -15.65
C GLY A 73 -7.43 5.63 -14.39
N LEU A 74 -7.09 4.34 -14.38
CA LEU A 74 -7.15 3.47 -13.20
C LEU A 74 -5.88 2.63 -13.16
N LEU A 75 -5.17 2.65 -12.04
CA LEU A 75 -3.94 1.93 -11.79
C LEU A 75 -4.19 0.88 -10.71
N ALA A 76 -3.66 -0.33 -10.89
CA ALA A 76 -3.56 -1.33 -9.84
C ALA A 76 -2.10 -1.59 -9.48
N LEU A 77 -1.79 -1.45 -8.21
CA LEU A 77 -0.44 -1.63 -7.66
C LEU A 77 -0.42 -2.83 -6.71
N ASP A 78 0.65 -3.60 -6.76
CA ASP A 78 0.95 -4.62 -5.74
C ASP A 78 1.09 -3.96 -4.35
N GLY A 79 0.36 -4.45 -3.36
CA GLY A 79 0.43 -3.94 -1.99
C GLY A 79 1.75 -4.23 -1.26
N LEU A 80 2.49 -5.24 -1.69
CA LEU A 80 3.77 -5.62 -1.10
C LEU A 80 4.92 -4.75 -1.60
N GLN A 81 5.02 -4.57 -2.92
CA GLN A 81 6.18 -3.96 -3.58
C GLN A 81 5.87 -2.60 -4.22
N GLY A 82 4.59 -2.24 -4.43
CA GLY A 82 4.20 -1.02 -5.12
C GLY A 82 4.33 -1.09 -6.64
N ASN A 83 4.58 -2.28 -7.19
CA ASN A 83 4.75 -2.48 -8.63
C ASN A 83 3.42 -2.30 -9.37
N LEU A 84 3.46 -1.68 -10.55
CA LEU A 84 2.28 -1.57 -11.41
C LEU A 84 1.93 -2.96 -11.97
N LEU A 85 0.73 -3.45 -11.65
CA LEU A 85 0.18 -4.69 -12.19
C LEU A 85 -0.48 -4.44 -13.55
N TRP A 86 -1.37 -3.45 -13.60
CA TRP A 86 -2.05 -3.05 -14.83
C TRP A 86 -2.54 -1.60 -14.74
N SER A 87 -2.82 -1.01 -15.90
CA SER A 87 -3.38 0.34 -16.03
C SER A 87 -4.48 0.38 -17.09
N LEU A 88 -5.57 1.08 -16.80
CA LEU A 88 -6.61 1.37 -17.78
C LEU A 88 -6.56 2.84 -18.19
N PRO A 89 -6.63 3.13 -19.51
CA PRO A 89 -6.65 4.50 -19.99
C PRO A 89 -7.99 5.18 -19.68
N CYS A 90 -7.96 6.50 -19.55
CA CYS A 90 -9.15 7.34 -19.48
C CYS A 90 -9.12 8.41 -20.57
N ARG A 91 -10.31 8.88 -20.97
CA ARG A 91 -10.47 9.99 -21.92
C ARG A 91 -10.35 11.37 -21.25
N ASN A 92 -10.53 11.41 -19.93
CA ASN A 92 -10.52 12.61 -19.10
C ASN A 92 -10.26 12.24 -17.64
N GLN A 93 -10.23 13.20 -16.71
CA GLN A 93 -9.98 12.91 -15.29
C GLN A 93 -11.04 12.00 -14.67
N MET A 94 -10.56 11.06 -13.85
CA MET A 94 -11.39 10.23 -13.01
C MET A 94 -11.40 10.81 -11.58
N THR A 95 -12.52 11.41 -11.19
CA THR A 95 -12.70 11.99 -9.84
C THR A 95 -13.37 11.02 -8.87
N GLY A 96 -14.03 9.98 -9.41
CA GLY A 96 -14.71 8.97 -8.61
C GLY A 96 -13.73 7.99 -7.95
N SER A 97 -13.97 7.68 -6.68
CA SER A 97 -13.24 6.61 -5.98
C SER A 97 -13.65 5.23 -6.51
N PRO A 98 -12.70 4.31 -6.72
CA PRO A 98 -13.00 2.98 -7.22
C PRO A 98 -13.85 2.19 -6.20
N LEU A 99 -14.73 1.33 -6.72
CA LEU A 99 -15.48 0.33 -5.96
C LEU A 99 -15.11 -1.05 -6.50
N VAL A 100 -14.80 -1.98 -5.60
CA VAL A 100 -14.53 -3.37 -5.96
C VAL A 100 -15.75 -4.19 -5.59
N LEU A 101 -16.29 -4.91 -6.58
CA LEU A 101 -17.37 -5.86 -6.41
C LEU A 101 -16.82 -7.26 -6.66
N GLN A 102 -16.92 -8.13 -5.65
CA GLN A 102 -16.53 -9.52 -5.78
C GLN A 102 -17.74 -10.35 -6.20
N THR A 103 -17.64 -11.03 -7.33
CA THR A 103 -18.65 -11.96 -7.81
C THR A 103 -18.40 -13.36 -7.23
N PRO A 104 -19.44 -14.21 -7.09
CA PRO A 104 -19.29 -15.57 -6.54
C PRO A 104 -18.34 -16.48 -7.33
N GLU A 105 -18.02 -16.12 -8.57
CA GLU A 105 -17.26 -16.92 -9.53
C GLU A 105 -15.73 -16.90 -9.30
N GLY A 106 -15.29 -16.23 -8.23
CA GLY A 106 -13.87 -16.11 -7.85
C GLY A 106 -13.18 -14.88 -8.45
N PRO A 107 -11.92 -14.60 -8.05
CA PRO A 107 -11.14 -13.52 -8.65
C PRO A 107 -10.87 -13.82 -10.13
N TYR A 108 -11.11 -12.83 -10.99
CA TYR A 108 -10.72 -12.94 -12.40
C TYR A 108 -9.19 -12.90 -12.47
N PRO A 109 -8.54 -13.78 -13.26
CA PRO A 109 -7.10 -13.65 -13.49
C PRO A 109 -6.81 -12.23 -13.97
N LEU A 110 -5.74 -11.62 -13.43
CA LEU A 110 -5.28 -10.28 -13.83
C LEU A 110 -5.27 -10.24 -15.36
N ARG A 111 -6.02 -9.30 -15.92
CA ARG A 111 -6.21 -9.21 -17.37
C ARG A 111 -4.83 -8.97 -17.98
N ASP A 112 -4.34 -9.91 -18.79
CA ASP A 112 -3.08 -9.74 -19.51
C ASP A 112 -3.14 -8.44 -20.33
N PRO A 113 -2.02 -7.69 -20.42
CA PRO A 113 -1.96 -6.34 -20.99
C PRO A 113 -2.39 -6.24 -22.46
#